data_AF-A0A3E4U9E4-F1
#
_entry.id   AF-A0A3E4U9E4-F1
#
_cell.length_a   1.000
_cell.length_b   1.000
_cell.length_c   1.000
_cell.angle_alpha   90.00
_cell.angle_beta   90.00
_cell.angle_gamma   90.00
#
_symmetry.space_group_name_H-M   'P 1'
#
loop_
_entity.id
_entity.type
_entity.pdbx_description
1 polymer ?
#
loop_
_entity_poly.entity_id
_entity_poly.type
_entity_poly.pdbx_seq_one_letter_code
_entity_poly.pdbx_strand_id
1 'polypeptide(L)'
;MQEMRIYLLNNTKPYREGDEEYSGAWFNCPVDFEEVREKIGVENEEQIEIADYELPFDLHSDMPLWEINANCRMVLELEGTPIGNEMKAIQQKWFSSFEEFIDHKDEIRYYDVGDGAALAEYLICEENVFGEIPHELQKHIDYHSYGSELELDDRYLFTTSGVFRYQ
;
A
#
# COMPACT_ATOMS: atom_id res chain seq x y z
N MET A 1 13.59 4.30 -0.75
CA MET A 1 12.50 4.32 -1.73
C MET A 1 12.83 3.30 -2.81
N GLN A 2 11.96 2.32 -3.04
CA GLN A 2 12.06 1.50 -4.26
C GLN A 2 11.59 2.36 -5.42
N GLU A 3 12.35 2.40 -6.51
CA GLU A 3 11.91 3.07 -7.73
C GLU A 3 10.75 2.27 -8.32
N MET A 4 9.56 2.88 -8.43
CA MET A 4 8.42 2.26 -9.09
C MET A 4 8.62 2.30 -10.60
N ARG A 5 8.65 1.12 -11.23
CA ARG A 5 8.87 1.03 -12.67
C ARG A 5 8.18 -0.17 -13.29
N ILE A 6 7.84 -0.04 -14.57
CA ILE A 6 7.25 -1.12 -15.37
C ILE A 6 8.05 -1.30 -16.66
N TYR A 7 8.14 -2.55 -17.11
CA TYR A 7 8.77 -2.91 -18.38
C TYR A 7 7.69 -3.14 -19.44
N LEU A 8 7.64 -2.22 -20.40
CA LEU A 8 6.65 -2.24 -21.48
C LEU A 8 7.28 -2.73 -22.77
N LEU A 9 6.61 -3.68 -23.44
CA LEU A 9 6.94 -4.18 -24.77
C LEU A 9 5.99 -3.60 -25.81
N ASN A 10 6.49 -3.33 -27.00
CA ASN A 10 5.67 -3.09 -28.19
C ASN A 10 5.28 -4.45 -28.81
N ASN A 11 4.01 -4.82 -28.70
CA ASN A 11 3.48 -6.11 -29.16
C ASN A 11 3.25 -6.19 -30.68
N THR A 12 3.36 -5.07 -31.40
CA THR A 12 3.17 -5.01 -32.87
C THR A 12 4.43 -5.36 -33.66
N LYS A 13 5.60 -5.29 -33.02
CA LYS A 13 6.88 -5.59 -33.66
C LYS A 13 7.15 -7.10 -33.59
N PRO A 14 7.34 -7.78 -34.74
CA PRO A 14 7.68 -9.20 -34.73
C PRO A 14 9.08 -9.41 -34.14
N TYR A 15 9.23 -10.43 -33.29
CA TYR A 15 10.56 -10.95 -32.92
C TYR A 15 11.29 -11.39 -34.19
N ARG A 16 12.41 -10.74 -34.52
CA ARG A 16 13.29 -11.14 -35.63
C ARG A 16 14.61 -11.65 -35.06
N GLU A 17 14.94 -12.90 -35.36
CA GLU A 17 16.25 -13.47 -35.05
C GLU A 17 17.35 -12.61 -35.69
N GLY A 18 18.12 -11.89 -34.86
CA GLY A 18 19.23 -11.05 -35.29
C GLY A 18 19.04 -9.54 -35.09
N ASP A 19 17.83 -9.07 -34.75
CA ASP A 19 17.62 -7.69 -34.29
C ASP A 19 17.96 -7.61 -32.79
N GLU A 20 19.05 -6.93 -32.45
CA GLU A 20 19.45 -6.65 -31.05
C GLU A 20 18.51 -5.66 -30.33
N GLU A 21 17.52 -5.11 -31.06
CA GLU A 21 16.63 -4.08 -30.56
C GLU A 21 15.48 -4.72 -29.77
N TYR A 22 15.68 -4.88 -28.47
CA TYR A 22 14.62 -5.21 -27.52
C TYR A 22 13.41 -4.32 -27.80
N SER A 23 12.26 -4.92 -28.12
CA SER A 23 11.02 -4.20 -28.43
C SER A 23 10.38 -3.51 -27.20
N GLY A 24 11.10 -3.42 -26.08
CA GLY A 24 10.61 -2.81 -24.86
C GLY A 24 11.67 -2.10 -24.03
N ALA A 25 11.18 -1.41 -23.00
CA ALA A 25 12.01 -0.62 -22.11
C ALA A 25 11.39 -0.50 -20.72
N TRP A 26 12.24 -0.19 -19.74
CA TRP A 26 11.79 0.23 -18.40
C TRP A 26 11.34 1.69 -18.44
N PHE A 27 10.24 1.96 -17.73
CA PHE A 27 9.64 3.27 -17.53
C PHE A 27 9.37 3.49 -16.05
N ASN A 28 9.69 4.68 -15.55
CA ASN A 28 9.38 5.06 -14.18
C ASN A 28 7.89 5.40 -14.07
N CYS A 29 7.29 5.04 -12.94
CA CYS A 29 5.89 5.32 -12.67
C CYS A 29 5.73 6.60 -11.84
N PRO A 30 4.66 7.39 -12.06
CA PRO A 30 3.66 7.23 -13.12
C PRO A 30 4.24 7.42 -14.52
N VAL A 31 3.90 6.51 -15.44
CA VAL A 31 4.42 6.46 -16.81
C VAL A 31 3.85 7.59 -17.65
N ASP A 32 4.73 8.33 -18.33
CA ASP A 32 4.36 9.26 -19.38
C ASP A 32 4.24 8.52 -20.71
N PHE A 33 3.02 8.47 -21.27
CA PHE A 33 2.76 7.77 -22.52
C PHE A 33 3.52 8.39 -23.71
N GLU A 34 3.86 9.68 -23.67
CA GLU A 34 4.67 10.31 -24.71
C GLU A 34 6.09 9.72 -24.72
N GLU A 35 6.69 9.50 -23.54
CA GLU A 35 7.99 8.82 -23.41
C GLU A 35 7.91 7.40 -23.98
N VAL A 36 6.83 6.67 -23.69
CA VAL A 36 6.59 5.31 -24.22
C VAL A 36 6.54 5.33 -25.74
N ARG A 37 5.78 6.25 -26.33
CA ARG A 37 5.69 6.41 -27.79
C ARG A 37 7.06 6.69 -28.40
N GLU A 38 7.84 7.61 -27.83
CA GLU A 38 9.16 7.96 -28.36
C GLU A 38 10.16 6.80 -28.26
N LYS A 39 10.11 6.03 -27.17
CA LYS A 39 11.13 5.04 -26.84
C LYS A 39 10.88 3.67 -27.48
N ILE A 40 9.62 3.21 -27.50
CA ILE A 40 9.27 1.88 -28.04
C ILE A 40 8.42 1.94 -29.32
N GLY A 41 8.01 3.14 -29.76
CA GLY A 41 7.39 3.35 -31.06
C GLY A 41 5.96 2.83 -31.17
N VAL A 42 5.13 3.11 -30.17
CA VAL A 42 3.70 2.74 -30.12
C VAL A 42 2.79 3.94 -30.38
N GLU A 43 1.65 3.74 -31.02
CA GLU A 43 0.66 4.77 -31.32
C GLU A 43 -0.43 4.88 -30.23
N ASN A 44 -0.76 3.76 -29.57
CA ASN A 44 -1.78 3.69 -28.54
C ASN A 44 -1.47 2.57 -27.52
N GLU A 45 -2.17 2.58 -26.38
CA GLU A 45 -1.97 1.61 -25.29
C GLU A 45 -2.31 0.16 -25.69
N GLU A 46 -3.11 -0.11 -26.73
CA GLU A 46 -3.40 -1.49 -27.15
C GLU A 46 -2.16 -2.20 -27.72
N GLN A 47 -1.15 -1.42 -28.10
CA GLN A 47 0.12 -1.90 -28.65
C GLN A 47 1.18 -2.18 -27.58
N ILE A 48 0.89 -1.91 -26.31
CA ILE A 48 1.80 -2.18 -25.20
C ILE A 48 1.43 -3.48 -24.49
N GLU A 49 2.44 -4.20 -24.02
CA GLU A 49 2.30 -5.34 -23.13
C GLU A 49 3.23 -5.14 -21.92
N ILE A 50 2.70 -5.32 -20.71
CA ILE A 50 3.49 -5.27 -19.47
C ILE A 50 4.14 -6.64 -19.29
N ALA A 51 5.46 -6.71 -19.47
CA ALA A 51 6.19 -7.98 -19.35
C ALA A 51 6.89 -8.16 -18.01
N ASP A 52 7.18 -7.08 -17.30
CA ASP A 52 7.75 -7.12 -15.94
C ASP A 52 7.45 -5.82 -15.18
N TYR A 53 7.54 -5.83 -13.85
CA TYR A 53 7.30 -4.65 -13.02
C TYR A 53 7.99 -4.72 -11.66
N GLU A 54 8.29 -3.54 -11.11
CA GLU A 54 8.74 -3.33 -9.74
C GLU A 54 7.80 -2.32 -9.08
N LEU A 55 6.69 -2.82 -8.52
CA LEU A 55 5.65 -2.03 -7.89
C LEU A 55 5.33 -2.59 -6.49
N PRO A 56 4.87 -1.75 -5.54
CA PRO A 56 4.50 -2.20 -4.20
C PRO A 56 3.08 -2.81 -4.14
N PHE A 57 2.42 -2.97 -5.27
CA PHE A 57 1.12 -3.61 -5.43
C PHE A 57 1.15 -4.57 -6.62
N ASP A 58 0.28 -5.57 -6.59
CA ASP A 58 0.19 -6.57 -7.64
C ASP A 58 -0.61 -6.02 -8.83
N LEU A 59 -0.20 -6.40 -10.04
CA LEU A 59 -0.94 -6.12 -11.28
C LEU A 59 -1.78 -7.34 -11.69
N HIS A 60 -2.95 -7.10 -12.30
CA HIS A 60 -3.69 -8.12 -13.03
C HIS A 60 -3.58 -7.91 -14.55
N SER A 61 -3.81 -8.97 -15.34
CA SER A 61 -3.56 -8.99 -16.79
C SER A 61 -4.26 -7.89 -17.57
N ASP A 62 -5.45 -7.50 -17.10
CA ASP A 62 -6.31 -6.57 -17.81
C ASP A 62 -6.22 -5.14 -17.24
N MET A 63 -5.25 -4.86 -16.36
CA MET A 63 -5.11 -3.54 -15.73
C MET A 63 -4.55 -2.53 -16.75
N PRO A 64 -5.31 -1.48 -17.10
CA PRO A 64 -4.87 -0.46 -18.04
C PRO A 64 -3.81 0.47 -17.44
N LEU A 65 -3.00 1.09 -18.29
CA LEU A 65 -1.87 1.93 -17.85
C LEU A 65 -2.31 3.13 -17.01
N TRP A 66 -3.46 3.72 -17.32
CA TRP A 66 -4.01 4.85 -16.54
C TRP A 66 -4.33 4.46 -15.10
N GLU A 67 -4.75 3.22 -14.86
CA GLU A 67 -5.09 2.68 -13.53
C GLU A 67 -3.82 2.39 -12.74
N ILE A 68 -2.82 1.77 -13.37
CA ILE A 68 -1.47 1.59 -12.79
C ILE A 68 -0.91 2.95 -12.36
N ASN A 69 -1.02 3.96 -13.23
CA ASN A 69 -0.57 5.32 -12.94
C ASN A 69 -1.36 5.97 -11.80
N ALA A 70 -2.65 5.67 -11.66
CA ALA A 70 -3.46 6.14 -10.53
C ALA A 70 -2.98 5.50 -9.22
N ASN A 71 -2.77 4.19 -9.21
CA ASN A 71 -2.24 3.47 -8.05
C ASN A 71 -0.84 3.96 -7.67
N CYS A 72 0.04 4.22 -8.64
CA CYS A 72 1.35 4.78 -8.38
C CYS A 72 1.29 6.18 -7.76
N ARG A 73 0.37 7.05 -8.22
CA ARG A 73 0.16 8.36 -7.57
C ARG A 73 -0.29 8.21 -6.12
N MET A 74 -1.13 7.23 -5.83
CA MET A 74 -1.57 6.96 -4.46
C MET A 74 -0.44 6.45 -3.57
N VAL A 75 0.44 5.59 -4.09
CA VAL A 75 1.66 5.18 -3.37
C VAL A 75 2.53 6.39 -3.03
N LEU A 76 2.73 7.31 -3.99
CA LEU A 76 3.52 8.53 -3.76
C LEU A 76 2.86 9.45 -2.72
N GLU A 77 1.53 9.52 -2.71
CA GLU A 77 0.78 10.30 -1.71
C GLU A 77 0.95 9.73 -0.29
N LEU A 78 0.94 8.40 -0.16
CA LEU A 78 1.13 7.71 1.11
C LEU A 78 2.59 7.66 1.56
N GLU A 79 3.55 8.03 0.71
CA GLU A 79 4.96 7.93 1.01
C GLU A 79 5.35 8.71 2.27
N GLY A 80 6.10 8.05 3.17
CA GLY A 80 6.54 8.64 4.43
C GLY A 80 5.47 8.69 5.51
N THR A 81 4.23 8.28 5.22
CA THR A 81 3.18 8.10 6.23
C THR A 81 3.29 6.71 6.89
N PRO A 82 2.76 6.52 8.11
CA PRO A 82 2.71 5.20 8.74
C PRO A 82 1.95 4.17 7.89
N ILE A 83 0.85 4.59 7.24
CA ILE A 83 0.07 3.73 6.32
C ILE A 83 0.93 3.32 5.13
N GLY A 84 1.67 4.27 4.53
CA GLY A 84 2.60 4.02 3.42
C GLY A 84 3.70 3.02 3.75
N ASN A 85 4.23 3.07 4.97
CA ASN A 85 5.31 2.17 5.39
C ASN A 85 4.85 0.71 5.56
N GLU A 86 3.57 0.50 5.85
CA GLU A 86 3.00 -0.81 6.17
C GLU A 86 1.91 -1.25 5.17
N MET A 87 1.82 -0.62 3.99
CA MET A 87 0.75 -0.86 2.99
C MET A 87 0.53 -2.33 2.71
N LYS A 88 1.61 -3.10 2.52
CA LYS A 88 1.51 -4.53 2.22
C LYS A 88 0.90 -5.32 3.37
N ALA A 89 1.28 -5.01 4.62
CA ALA A 89 0.75 -5.68 5.80
C ALA A 89 -0.72 -5.30 6.03
N ILE A 90 -1.06 -4.02 5.85
CA ILE A 90 -2.42 -3.49 5.95
C ILE A 90 -3.34 -4.14 4.90
N GLN A 91 -2.91 -4.13 3.63
CA GLN A 91 -3.63 -4.78 2.54
C GLN A 91 -3.87 -6.26 2.88
N GLN A 92 -2.82 -7.02 3.19
CA GLN A 92 -2.94 -8.45 3.48
C GLN A 92 -3.82 -8.77 4.69
N LYS A 93 -3.95 -7.86 5.65
CA LYS A 93 -4.76 -8.06 6.85
C LYS A 93 -6.26 -7.88 6.58
N TRP A 94 -6.65 -6.87 5.79
CA TRP A 94 -8.06 -6.46 5.69
C TRP A 94 -8.63 -6.41 4.27
N PHE A 95 -7.81 -6.39 3.23
CA PHE A 95 -8.23 -6.09 1.86
C PHE A 95 -7.79 -7.14 0.85
N SER A 96 -8.63 -7.40 -0.15
CA SER A 96 -8.37 -8.40 -1.19
C SER A 96 -7.51 -7.85 -2.34
N SER A 97 -7.53 -6.53 -2.56
CA SER A 97 -6.74 -5.84 -3.57
C SER A 97 -6.17 -4.52 -3.06
N PHE A 98 -5.23 -3.95 -3.82
CA PHE A 98 -4.70 -2.63 -3.54
C PHE A 98 -5.76 -1.53 -3.73
N GLU A 99 -6.61 -1.62 -4.76
CA GLU A 99 -7.72 -0.67 -4.96
C GLU A 99 -8.67 -0.64 -3.75
N GLU A 100 -9.07 -1.81 -3.25
CA GLU A 100 -9.95 -1.91 -2.09
C GLU A 100 -9.30 -1.26 -0.86
N PHE A 101 -8.00 -1.49 -0.66
CA PHE A 101 -7.24 -0.80 0.39
C PHE A 101 -7.25 0.73 0.20
N ILE A 102 -7.02 1.24 -1.01
CA ILE A 102 -6.98 2.67 -1.29
C ILE A 102 -8.32 3.35 -1.06
N ASP A 103 -9.43 2.69 -1.43
CA ASP A 103 -10.79 3.21 -1.23
C ASP A 103 -11.11 3.40 0.27
N HIS A 104 -10.52 2.57 1.12
CA HIS A 104 -10.74 2.57 2.58
C HIS A 104 -9.61 3.20 3.40
N LYS A 105 -8.54 3.72 2.76
CA LYS A 105 -7.33 4.21 3.47
C LYS A 105 -7.63 5.26 4.55
N ASP A 106 -8.64 6.10 4.33
CA ASP A 106 -9.02 7.20 5.23
C ASP A 106 -9.84 6.72 6.44
N GLU A 107 -10.33 5.47 6.41
CA GLU A 107 -11.06 4.82 7.50
C GLU A 107 -10.11 4.12 8.49
N ILE A 108 -8.86 3.90 8.09
CA ILE A 108 -7.84 3.25 8.89
C ILE A 108 -7.33 4.24 9.94
N ARG A 109 -7.47 3.86 11.22
CA ARG A 109 -6.87 4.61 12.31
C ARG A 109 -5.46 4.13 12.58
N TYR A 110 -4.57 5.09 12.81
CA TYR A 110 -3.19 4.84 13.22
C TYR A 110 -2.98 5.29 14.67
N TYR A 111 -2.28 4.45 15.44
CA TYR A 111 -1.86 4.69 16.81
C TYR A 111 -0.32 4.58 16.88
N ASP A 112 0.33 5.68 17.24
CA ASP A 112 1.78 5.75 17.46
C ASP A 112 2.16 5.15 18.82
N VAL A 113 2.00 3.83 18.95
CA VAL A 113 2.26 3.05 20.16
C VAL A 113 3.00 1.76 19.82
N GLY A 114 3.86 1.30 20.74
CA GLY A 114 4.79 0.19 20.47
C GLY A 114 4.27 -1.21 20.78
N ASP A 115 3.25 -1.36 21.63
CA ASP A 115 2.75 -2.67 22.08
C ASP A 115 1.28 -2.60 22.53
N GLY A 116 0.68 -3.77 22.82
CA GLY A 116 -0.72 -3.86 23.25
C GLY A 116 -1.01 -3.13 24.55
N ALA A 117 -0.07 -3.04 25.49
CA ALA A 117 -0.29 -2.35 26.75
C ALA A 117 -0.37 -0.83 26.55
N ALA A 118 0.52 -0.27 25.72
CA ALA A 118 0.48 1.14 25.34
C ALA A 118 -0.80 1.48 24.55
N LEU A 119 -1.24 0.59 23.65
CA LEU A 119 -2.53 0.76 22.97
C LEU A 119 -3.70 0.73 23.96
N ALA A 120 -3.72 -0.23 24.87
CA ALA A 120 -4.75 -0.35 25.90
C ALA A 120 -4.83 0.93 26.75
N GLU A 121 -3.69 1.45 27.18
CA GLU A 121 -3.62 2.72 27.91
C GLU A 121 -4.19 3.88 27.08
N TYR A 122 -3.78 4.01 25.81
CA TYR A 122 -4.29 5.07 24.92
C TYR A 122 -5.81 4.98 24.73
N LEU A 123 -6.34 3.80 24.43
CA LEU A 123 -7.77 3.62 24.21
C LEU A 123 -8.59 3.94 25.46
N ILE A 124 -8.10 3.57 26.64
CA ILE A 124 -8.79 3.78 27.92
C ILE A 124 -8.71 5.25 28.35
N CYS A 125 -7.54 5.86 28.31
CA CYS A 125 -7.30 7.18 28.88
C CYS A 125 -7.60 8.31 27.89
N GLU A 126 -7.23 8.15 26.63
CA GLU A 126 -7.37 9.19 25.60
C GLU A 126 -8.67 9.03 24.81
N GLU A 127 -8.98 7.83 24.31
CA GLU A 127 -10.24 7.59 23.59
C GLU A 127 -11.44 7.31 24.51
N ASN A 128 -11.23 7.12 25.81
CA ASN A 128 -12.27 6.86 26.81
C ASN A 128 -13.24 5.72 26.38
N VAL A 129 -12.72 4.62 25.84
CA VAL A 129 -13.55 3.50 25.33
C VAL A 129 -14.44 2.85 26.39
N PHE A 130 -14.11 3.02 27.68
CA PHE A 130 -14.91 2.59 28.83
C PHE A 130 -15.50 3.76 29.64
N GLY A 131 -15.53 4.97 29.06
CA GLY A 131 -15.89 6.21 29.74
C GLY A 131 -14.73 6.81 30.54
N GLU A 132 -14.97 7.98 31.15
CA GLU A 132 -13.96 8.69 31.93
C GLU A 132 -13.62 7.92 33.22
N ILE A 133 -12.37 7.46 33.32
CA ILE A 133 -11.86 6.80 34.52
C ILE A 133 -11.10 7.84 35.36
N PRO A 134 -11.44 8.00 36.66
CA PRO A 134 -10.69 8.87 37.55
C PRO A 134 -9.18 8.56 37.54
N HIS A 135 -8.35 9.59 37.46
CA HIS A 135 -6.88 9.45 37.39
C HIS A 135 -6.30 8.60 38.53
N GLU A 136 -6.89 8.64 39.73
CA GLU A 136 -6.45 7.80 40.85
C GLU A 136 -6.63 6.30 40.61
N LEU A 137 -7.58 5.90 39.76
CA LEU A 137 -7.84 4.51 39.40
C LEU A 137 -7.07 4.05 38.17
N GLN A 138 -6.66 4.95 37.28
CA GLN A 138 -5.91 4.61 36.05
C GLN A 138 -4.61 3.85 36.36
N LYS A 139 -3.90 4.21 37.44
CA LYS A 139 -2.68 3.50 37.89
C LYS A 139 -2.90 2.08 38.40
N HIS A 140 -4.15 1.65 38.55
CA HIS A 140 -4.53 0.33 39.06
C HIS A 140 -5.11 -0.58 37.96
N ILE A 141 -5.17 -0.09 36.71
CA ILE A 141 -5.63 -0.87 35.56
C ILE A 141 -4.50 -1.78 35.09
N ASP A 142 -4.84 -3.02 34.77
CA ASP A 142 -3.91 -3.97 34.14
C ASP A 142 -3.97 -3.81 32.60
N TYR A 143 -3.19 -2.86 32.09
CA TYR A 143 -3.11 -2.60 30.65
C TYR A 143 -2.50 -3.76 29.86
N HIS A 144 -1.66 -4.58 30.48
CA HIS A 144 -1.07 -5.74 29.81
C HIS A 144 -2.14 -6.79 29.49
N SER A 145 -3.03 -7.09 30.44
CA SER A 145 -4.10 -8.05 30.21
C SER A 145 -5.03 -7.61 29.07
N TYR A 146 -5.47 -6.35 29.08
CA TYR A 146 -6.33 -5.84 28.00
C TYR A 146 -5.57 -5.75 26.67
N GLY A 147 -4.31 -5.31 26.71
CA GLY A 147 -3.43 -5.26 25.55
C GLY A 147 -3.26 -6.60 24.86
N SER A 148 -3.09 -7.69 25.61
CA SER A 148 -3.02 -9.05 25.06
C SER A 148 -4.32 -9.48 24.36
N GLU A 149 -5.48 -9.00 24.83
CA GLU A 149 -6.75 -9.24 24.13
C GLU A 149 -6.83 -8.44 22.82
N LEU A 150 -6.35 -7.19 22.82
CA LEU A 150 -6.30 -6.35 21.61
C LEU A 150 -5.37 -6.92 20.53
N GLU A 151 -4.23 -7.49 20.92
CA GLU A 151 -3.30 -8.16 20.00
C GLU A 151 -3.91 -9.39 19.31
N LEU A 152 -4.90 -10.03 19.93
CA LEU A 152 -5.62 -11.18 19.37
C LEU A 152 -6.85 -10.78 18.54
N ASP A 153 -7.25 -9.52 18.58
CA ASP A 153 -8.43 -9.01 17.87
C ASP A 153 -8.08 -8.64 16.43
N ASP A 154 -8.81 -9.23 15.48
CA ASP A 154 -8.57 -9.04 14.04
C ASP A 154 -8.77 -7.61 13.55
N ARG A 155 -9.42 -6.75 14.34
CA ARG A 155 -9.55 -5.32 14.03
C ARG A 155 -8.24 -4.56 14.13
N TYR A 156 -7.23 -5.11 14.81
CA TYR A 156 -5.94 -4.47 15.02
C TYR A 156 -4.83 -5.17 14.23
N LEU A 157 -3.88 -4.36 13.76
CA LEU A 157 -2.64 -4.79 13.15
C LEU A 157 -1.47 -4.12 13.85
N PHE A 158 -0.67 -4.92 14.55
CA PHE A 158 0.55 -4.47 15.23
C PHE A 158 1.73 -4.60 14.28
N THR A 159 2.45 -3.50 14.04
CA THR A 159 3.63 -3.45 13.18
C THR A 159 4.80 -2.74 13.85
N THR A 160 5.94 -2.67 13.18
CA THR A 160 7.09 -1.88 13.64
C THR A 160 6.87 -0.37 13.57
N SER A 161 5.88 0.08 12.80
CA SER A 161 5.55 1.49 12.62
C SER A 161 4.46 1.99 13.57
N GLY A 162 3.83 1.08 14.35
CA GLY A 162 2.76 1.38 15.29
C GLY A 162 1.60 0.40 15.16
N VAL A 163 0.40 0.79 15.60
CA VAL A 163 -0.80 -0.05 15.51
C VAL A 163 -1.84 0.58 14.60
N PHE A 164 -2.41 -0.23 13.72
CA PHE A 164 -3.49 0.17 12.83
C PHE A 164 -4.81 -0.49 13.26
N ARG A 165 -5.93 0.21 13.06
CA ARG A 165 -7.28 -0.31 13.30
C ARG A 165 -8.20 -0.05 12.11
N TYR A 166 -8.96 -1.06 11.71
CA TYR A 166 -9.97 -0.97 10.65
C TYR A 166 -11.26 -1.67 11.09
N GLN A 167 -12.43 -1.07 10.79
CA GLN A 167 -13.76 -1.60 11.11
C GLN A 167 -14.86 -0.99 10.22
#